data_AF-A0A958Z5B1-F1
#
_entry.id   AF-A0A958Z5B1-F1
#
_cell.length_a   1.000
_cell.length_b   1.000
_cell.length_c   1.000
_cell.angle_alpha   90.00
_cell.angle_beta   90.00
_cell.angle_gamma   90.00
#
_symmetry.space_group_name_H-M   'P 1'
#
loop_
_entity.id
_entity.type
_entity.pdbx_description
1 polymer ?
#
loop_
_entity_poly.entity_id
_entity_poly.type
_entity_poly.pdbx_seq_one_letter_code
_entity_poly.pdbx_strand_id
1 'polypeptide(L)'
;MKTKIFLMIAKSYAIFPNVVKGAIIIGTASGNGAVYERGVLVGMANLKQLDVGAQIGGKAYSEIISFKTDKAVQKFMDDDFQFGANMSAIAVNQTPPSFDVTYNNGVAVFTLPKEGLMAEVSVGGQKFDFEDFD
;
A
#
# COMPACT_ATOMS: atom_id res chain seq x y z
N MET A 1 -18.06 -0.90 -7.77
CA MET A 1 -18.63 -0.06 -6.67
C MET A 1 -17.78 -0.07 -5.40
N LYS A 2 -17.05 -1.15 -5.07
CA LYS A 2 -16.22 -1.27 -3.84
C LYS A 2 -15.04 -0.30 -3.73
N THR A 3 -14.38 0.07 -4.84
CA THR A 3 -13.18 0.94 -4.83
C THR A 3 -13.47 2.44 -4.74
N LYS A 4 -14.67 2.89 -5.17
CA LYS A 4 -15.02 4.33 -5.22
C LYS A 4 -15.13 4.98 -3.83
N ILE A 5 -15.40 4.18 -2.80
CA ILE A 5 -15.62 4.66 -1.42
C ILE A 5 -14.28 4.92 -0.70
N PHE A 6 -13.22 4.20 -1.08
CA PHE A 6 -11.90 4.31 -0.47
C PHE A 6 -11.23 5.69 -0.69
N LEU A 7 -11.46 6.27 -1.86
CA LEU A 7 -10.79 7.49 -2.34
C LEU A 7 -11.37 8.79 -1.77
N MET A 8 -12.51 8.72 -1.08
CA MET A 8 -13.33 9.90 -0.76
C MET A 8 -12.88 10.67 0.50
N ILE A 9 -11.89 10.15 1.24
CA ILE A 9 -11.42 10.71 2.52
C ILE A 9 -9.88 10.91 2.61
N ALA A 10 -9.18 10.68 1.50
CA ALA A 10 -7.73 10.87 1.40
C ALA A 10 -7.38 12.19 0.73
N LYS A 11 -6.29 12.84 1.14
CA LYS A 11 -5.72 13.96 0.38
C LYS A 11 -5.04 13.45 -0.90
N SER A 12 -4.25 12.39 -0.74
CA SER A 12 -3.56 11.69 -1.82
C SER A 12 -3.59 10.19 -1.57
N TYR A 13 -3.39 9.40 -2.62
CA TYR A 13 -3.32 7.94 -2.51
C TYR A 13 -2.42 7.35 -3.60
N ALA A 14 -1.73 6.26 -3.25
CA ALA A 14 -0.94 5.45 -4.19
C ALA A 14 -1.63 4.11 -4.42
N ILE A 15 -1.70 3.67 -5.68
CA ILE A 15 -2.30 2.39 -6.07
C ILE A 15 -1.22 1.52 -6.72
N PHE A 16 -0.94 0.37 -6.11
CA PHE A 16 -0.08 -0.67 -6.66
C PHE A 16 -0.95 -1.86 -7.07
N PRO A 17 -1.41 -1.95 -8.33
CA PRO A 17 -2.37 -2.98 -8.73
C PRO A 17 -1.78 -4.39 -8.72
N ASN A 18 -0.47 -4.51 -8.88
CA ASN A 18 0.24 -5.77 -9.08
C ASN A 18 1.53 -5.81 -8.26
N VAL A 19 1.42 -6.10 -6.96
CA VAL A 19 2.58 -6.43 -6.12
C VAL A 19 2.77 -7.94 -6.12
N VAL A 20 3.99 -8.39 -6.43
CA VAL A 20 4.36 -9.81 -6.50
C VAL A 20 5.37 -10.11 -5.39
N LYS A 21 5.05 -11.08 -4.53
CA LYS A 21 5.96 -11.65 -3.53
C LYS A 21 6.65 -12.90 -4.08
N GLY A 22 7.98 -12.91 -3.99
CA GLY A 22 8.84 -14.03 -4.41
C GLY A 22 8.64 -15.28 -3.53
N ALA A 23 8.88 -16.46 -4.12
CA ALA A 23 8.50 -17.75 -3.55
C ALA A 23 9.58 -18.43 -2.67
N ILE A 24 10.71 -17.79 -2.40
CA ILE A 24 11.87 -18.39 -1.72
C ILE A 24 12.11 -17.72 -0.36
N ILE A 25 12.77 -18.42 0.56
CA ILE A 25 13.09 -18.10 1.98
C ILE A 25 13.40 -16.62 2.28
N ILE A 26 13.90 -15.87 1.29
CA ILE A 26 14.03 -14.41 1.32
C ILE A 26 12.81 -13.81 0.59
N GLY A 27 11.88 -13.26 1.36
CA GLY A 27 10.61 -12.72 0.86
C GLY A 27 10.79 -11.35 0.23
N THR A 28 11.19 -11.30 -1.04
CA THR A 28 11.20 -10.03 -1.79
C THR A 28 9.82 -9.74 -2.35
N ALA A 29 9.30 -8.53 -2.17
CA ALA A 29 8.12 -8.05 -2.90
C ALA A 29 8.51 -6.91 -3.84
N SER A 30 7.88 -6.84 -5.00
CA SER A 30 7.99 -5.66 -5.87
C SER A 30 6.69 -5.36 -6.60
N GLY A 31 6.47 -4.09 -6.90
CA GLY A 31 5.30 -3.65 -7.68
C GLY A 31 5.43 -2.21 -8.14
N ASN A 32 4.90 -1.94 -9.33
CA ASN A 32 4.73 -0.58 -9.85
C ASN A 32 3.36 -0.05 -9.44
N GLY A 33 3.29 1.24 -9.14
CA GLY A 33 2.08 1.93 -8.75
C GLY A 33 2.02 3.35 -9.28
N ALA A 34 0.85 3.94 -9.12
CA ALA A 34 0.55 5.29 -9.57
C ALA A 34 0.03 6.12 -8.39
N VAL A 35 0.47 7.38 -8.30
CA VAL A 35 0.17 8.28 -7.19
C VAL A 35 -0.81 9.34 -7.68
N TYR A 36 -1.84 9.58 -6.88
CA TYR A 36 -2.87 10.56 -7.18
C TYR A 36 -3.03 11.54 -6.02
N GLU A 37 -3.19 12.82 -6.33
CA GLU A 37 -3.64 13.85 -5.40
C GLU A 37 -5.02 14.33 -5.84
N ARG A 38 -6.02 14.21 -4.95
CA ARG A 38 -7.41 14.63 -5.25
C ARG A 38 -7.96 14.08 -6.59
N GLY A 39 -7.52 12.89 -6.99
CA GLY A 39 -7.92 12.23 -8.23
C GLY A 39 -7.11 12.60 -9.48
N VAL A 40 -6.18 13.55 -9.38
CA VAL A 40 -5.23 13.90 -10.44
C VAL A 40 -4.00 13.00 -10.30
N LEU A 41 -3.56 12.38 -11.38
CA LEU A 41 -2.34 11.58 -11.39
C LEU A 41 -1.13 12.52 -11.32
N VAL A 42 -0.25 12.32 -10.33
CA VAL A 42 0.89 13.22 -10.04
C VAL A 42 2.26 12.56 -10.19
N GLY A 43 2.32 11.23 -10.29
CA GLY A 43 3.57 10.52 -10.50
C GLY A 43 3.42 9.00 -10.42
N MET A 44 4.55 8.32 -10.58
CA MET A 44 4.68 6.87 -10.46
C MET A 44 5.43 6.53 -9.17
N ALA A 45 5.20 5.34 -8.65
CA ALA A 45 5.94 4.84 -7.49
C ALA A 45 6.31 3.38 -7.68
N ASN A 46 7.48 3.00 -7.19
CA ASN A 46 7.96 1.63 -7.12
C ASN A 46 7.96 1.17 -5.66
N LEU A 47 7.34 0.02 -5.39
CA LEU A 47 7.41 -0.67 -4.11
C LEU A 47 8.51 -1.74 -4.18
N LYS A 48 9.40 -1.75 -3.18
CA LYS A 48 10.34 -2.84 -2.93
C LYS A 48 10.24 -3.26 -1.47
N GLN A 49 10.02 -4.54 -1.19
CA GLN A 49 9.99 -5.08 0.16
C GLN A 49 11.10 -6.10 0.34
N LEU A 50 11.76 -6.04 1.50
CA LEU A 50 12.65 -7.10 1.96
C LEU A 50 12.09 -7.67 3.27
N ASP A 51 11.50 -8.87 3.18
CA ASP A 51 10.89 -9.55 4.31
C ASP A 51 11.67 -10.83 4.65
N VAL A 52 11.76 -11.12 5.94
CA VAL A 52 12.38 -12.35 6.48
C VAL A 52 11.26 -13.24 6.98
N GLY A 53 10.89 -14.26 6.20
CA GLY A 53 9.84 -15.22 6.59
C GLY A 53 8.74 -15.47 5.58
N ALA A 54 9.01 -15.30 4.28
CA ALA A 54 8.03 -15.66 3.25
C ALA A 54 7.66 -17.15 3.37
N GLN A 55 6.39 -17.40 3.72
CA GLN A 55 5.79 -18.71 3.54
C GLN A 55 5.88 -19.11 2.07
N ILE A 56 6.18 -20.38 1.83
CA ILE A 56 6.31 -20.97 0.50
C ILE A 56 5.02 -20.74 -0.29
N GLY A 57 5.12 -20.05 -1.43
CA GLY A 57 4.02 -19.74 -2.33
C GLY A 57 4.07 -18.29 -2.80
N GLY A 58 4.40 -18.09 -4.08
CA GLY A 58 4.35 -16.76 -4.69
C GLY A 58 2.92 -16.22 -4.63
N LYS A 59 2.75 -15.03 -4.05
CA LYS A 59 1.43 -14.39 -3.89
C LYS A 59 1.44 -13.04 -4.61
N ALA A 60 0.34 -12.75 -5.30
CA ALA A 60 0.10 -11.45 -5.90
C ALA A 60 -1.09 -10.76 -5.22
N TYR A 61 -0.95 -9.46 -4.99
CA TYR A 61 -2.00 -8.64 -4.40
C TYR A 61 -1.97 -7.23 -5.00
N SER A 62 -3.06 -6.49 -4.81
CA SER A 62 -3.10 -5.05 -5.00
C SER A 62 -2.91 -4.36 -3.66
N GLU A 63 -2.13 -3.27 -3.62
CA GLU A 63 -1.95 -2.45 -2.43
C GLU A 63 -2.45 -1.04 -2.71
N ILE A 64 -3.11 -0.43 -1.74
CA ILE A 64 -3.51 0.97 -1.81
C ILE A 64 -3.06 1.66 -0.52
N ILE A 65 -2.35 2.77 -0.68
CA ILE A 65 -1.88 3.59 0.44
C ILE A 65 -2.66 4.89 0.40
N SER A 66 -3.37 5.22 1.48
CA SER A 66 -4.09 6.48 1.65
C SER A 66 -3.32 7.40 2.59
N PHE A 67 -3.20 8.66 2.20
CA PHE A 67 -2.54 9.71 2.97
C PHE A 67 -3.56 10.78 3.38
N LYS A 68 -3.68 11.00 4.69
CA LYS A 68 -4.62 11.98 5.28
C LYS A 68 -3.97 13.34 5.57
N THR A 69 -2.65 13.39 5.76
CA THR A 69 -1.92 14.61 6.17
C THR A 69 -0.88 15.00 5.13
N ASP A 70 -0.63 16.30 4.98
CA ASP A 70 0.40 16.79 4.03
C ASP A 70 1.79 16.25 4.39
N LYS A 71 2.07 16.11 5.69
CA LYS A 71 3.31 15.50 6.18
C LYS A 71 3.47 14.05 5.71
N ALA A 72 2.39 13.27 5.64
CA ALA A 72 2.45 11.90 5.17
C ALA A 72 2.63 11.82 3.65
N VAL A 73 1.97 12.73 2.91
CA VAL A 73 2.15 12.87 1.45
C VAL A 73 3.60 13.25 1.13
N GLN A 74 4.10 14.31 1.76
CA GLN A 74 5.47 14.79 1.56
C GLN A 74 6.47 13.70 1.91
N LYS A 75 6.32 13.01 3.04
CA LYS A 75 7.22 11.92 3.40
C LYS A 75 7.22 10.75 2.42
N PHE A 76 6.12 10.49 1.73
CA PHE A 76 6.04 9.43 0.73
C PHE A 76 6.69 9.85 -0.60
N MET A 77 6.53 11.12 -0.97
CA MET A 77 7.13 11.71 -2.18
C MET A 77 8.60 12.09 -1.98
N ASP A 78 9.03 12.29 -0.73
CA ASP A 78 10.43 12.41 -0.34
C ASP A 78 11.05 11.02 -0.45
N ASP A 79 11.92 10.87 -1.45
CA ASP A 79 12.51 9.63 -1.92
C ASP A 79 12.99 8.73 -0.74
N ASP A 80 12.82 7.40 -0.85
CA ASP A 80 13.12 6.43 0.22
C ASP A 80 12.14 6.39 1.41
N PHE A 81 10.84 6.55 1.16
CA PHE A 81 9.85 6.31 2.20
C PHE A 81 9.85 4.85 2.63
N GLN A 82 9.95 4.60 3.94
CA GLN A 82 9.91 3.26 4.51
C GLN A 82 8.77 3.11 5.51
N PHE A 83 8.01 2.03 5.38
CA PHE A 83 7.03 1.69 6.40
C PHE A 83 7.72 1.15 7.65
N GLY A 84 7.39 1.76 8.80
CA GLY A 84 7.85 1.29 10.10
C GLY A 84 7.39 -0.14 10.37
N ALA A 85 8.24 -0.92 11.03
CA ALA A 85 8.03 -2.35 11.29
C ALA A 85 6.74 -2.70 12.07
N ASN A 86 6.08 -1.73 12.68
CA ASN A 86 4.88 -1.91 13.52
C ASN A 86 3.57 -1.56 12.80
N MET A 87 3.58 -1.45 11.47
CA MET A 87 2.38 -1.10 10.72
C MET A 87 1.74 -2.33 10.09
N SER A 88 0.44 -2.51 10.36
CA SER A 88 -0.39 -3.58 9.78
C SER A 88 -1.30 -3.03 8.68
N ALA A 89 -1.58 -3.84 7.66
CA ALA A 89 -2.57 -3.51 6.63
C ALA A 89 -4.00 -3.73 7.13
N ILE A 90 -4.93 -2.87 6.67
CA ILE A 90 -6.36 -2.99 6.95
C ILE A 90 -6.98 -4.00 5.98
N ALA A 91 -7.65 -5.02 6.53
CA ALA A 91 -8.36 -6.00 5.72
C ALA A 91 -9.67 -5.43 5.16
N VAL A 92 -9.79 -5.35 3.84
CA VAL A 92 -10.95 -4.74 3.14
C VAL A 92 -12.18 -5.66 3.03
N ASN A 93 -12.28 -6.68 3.88
CA ASN A 93 -13.42 -7.62 3.90
C ASN A 93 -14.61 -7.11 4.72
N GLN A 94 -14.58 -5.87 5.21
CA GLN A 94 -15.67 -5.29 5.98
C GLN A 94 -16.79 -4.79 5.06
N THR A 95 -18.03 -5.19 5.37
CA THR A 95 -19.23 -4.73 4.68
C THR A 95 -19.45 -3.24 5.02
N PRO A 96 -19.78 -2.37 4.04
CA PRO A 96 -20.25 -1.01 4.34
C PRO A 96 -21.43 -1.08 5.34
N PRO A 97 -21.57 -0.15 6.31
CA PRO A 97 -20.94 1.18 6.36
C PRO A 97 -19.76 1.32 7.33
N SER A 98 -19.40 0.29 8.09
CA SER A 98 -18.33 0.35 9.10
C SER A 98 -16.97 0.09 8.46
N PHE A 99 -16.48 1.06 7.68
CA PHE A 99 -15.06 1.14 7.33
C PHE A 99 -14.36 1.96 8.40
N ASP A 100 -14.05 1.36 9.55
CA ASP A 100 -13.19 1.99 10.54
C ASP A 100 -11.75 1.94 10.03
N VAL A 101 -11.37 2.99 9.28
CA VAL A 101 -10.02 3.13 8.74
C VAL A 101 -9.10 3.72 9.82
N THR A 102 -8.25 2.87 10.39
CA THR A 102 -7.20 3.31 11.31
C THR A 102 -6.03 3.90 10.53
N TYR A 103 -5.81 5.21 10.69
CA TYR A 103 -4.61 5.87 10.18
C TYR A 103 -3.50 5.83 11.23
N ASN A 104 -2.34 5.31 10.88
CA ASN A 104 -1.12 5.42 11.67
C ASN A 104 -0.27 6.56 11.09
N ASN A 105 0.00 7.61 11.87
CA ASN A 105 0.75 8.80 11.44
C ASN A 105 0.22 9.44 10.14
N GLY A 106 -1.09 9.36 9.90
CA GLY A 106 -1.72 9.91 8.70
C GLY A 106 -1.65 9.00 7.48
N VAL A 107 -1.21 7.75 7.62
CA VAL A 107 -1.19 6.74 6.56
C VAL A 107 -2.10 5.56 6.90
N ALA A 108 -2.80 5.04 5.90
CA ALA A 108 -3.54 3.78 6.01
C ALA A 108 -3.24 2.92 4.78
N VAL A 109 -2.93 1.63 5.00
CA VAL A 109 -2.55 0.69 3.94
C VAL A 109 -3.60 -0.38 3.79
N PHE A 110 -4.01 -0.65 2.55
CA PHE A 110 -5.03 -1.61 2.18
C PHE A 110 -4.41 -2.61 1.24
N THR A 111 -4.43 -3.87 1.62
CA THR A 111 -4.00 -4.96 0.76
C THR A 111 -5.24 -5.62 0.19
N LEU A 112 -5.18 -6.15 -1.03
CA LEU A 112 -6.26 -6.94 -1.65
C LEU A 112 -5.62 -8.12 -2.40
N PRO A 113 -5.67 -9.34 -1.85
CA PRO A 113 -5.11 -10.51 -2.50
C PRO A 113 -5.91 -10.82 -3.76
N LYS A 114 -5.21 -11.29 -4.78
CA LYS A 114 -5.86 -11.71 -6.03
C LYS A 114 -6.55 -13.07 -5.89
N GLU A 115 -6.09 -13.89 -4.95
CA GLU A 115 -6.66 -15.20 -4.67
C GLU A 115 -7.04 -15.32 -3.20
N GLY A 116 -8.33 -15.54 -2.93
CA GLY A 116 -8.84 -16.05 -1.65
C GLY A 116 -8.47 -15.27 -0.38
N LEU A 117 -8.65 -15.93 0.77
CA LEU A 117 -8.65 -15.34 2.12
C LEU A 117 -7.45 -14.43 2.43
N MET A 118 -7.76 -13.37 3.17
CA MET A 118 -6.82 -12.44 3.80
C MET A 118 -6.42 -12.94 5.20
N ALA A 119 -5.15 -13.30 5.38
CA ALA A 119 -4.52 -13.20 6.70
C ALA A 119 -3.98 -11.77 6.86
N GLU A 120 -3.93 -11.24 8.08
CA GLU A 120 -3.24 -9.99 8.35
C GLU A 120 -1.79 -10.09 7.85
N VAL A 121 -1.38 -9.17 6.96
CA VAL A 121 -0.04 -9.15 6.37
C VAL A 121 0.71 -7.97 6.98
N SER A 122 1.91 -8.25 7.52
CA SER A 122 2.84 -7.20 7.91
C SER A 122 3.30 -6.44 6.67
N VAL A 123 3.21 -5.11 6.71
CA VAL A 123 3.73 -4.21 5.67
C VAL A 123 5.04 -3.53 6.10
N GLY A 124 5.62 -3.97 7.23
CA GLY A 124 6.94 -3.52 7.66
C GLY A 124 8.05 -3.94 6.67
N GLY A 125 9.03 -3.06 6.46
CA GLY A 125 10.19 -3.34 5.58
C GLY A 125 9.94 -3.08 4.09
N GLN A 126 8.87 -2.35 3.76
CA GLN A 126 8.63 -1.83 2.41
C GLN A 126 9.30 -0.46 2.25
N LYS A 127 10.02 -0.30 1.15
CA LYS A 127 10.59 0.95 0.63
C LYS A 127 9.82 1.38 -0.62
N PHE A 128 9.63 2.69 -0.75
CA PHE A 128 8.98 3.30 -1.90
C PHE A 128 9.90 4.32 -2.54
N ASP A 129 10.06 4.21 -3.85
CA ASP A 129 10.77 5.16 -4.69
C ASP A 129 9.71 5.90 -5.52
N PHE A 130 9.61 7.23 -5.38
CA PHE A 130 8.61 8.07 -6.07
C PHE A 130 9.27 8.88 -7.19
N GLU A 131 8.60 8.94 -8.33
CA GLU A 131 8.98 9.76 -9.48
C GLU A 131 7.77 10.61 -9.90
N ASP A 132 7.91 11.93 -9.85
CA ASP A 132 6.94 12.86 -10.42
C ASP A 132 7.03 12.90 -11.96
N PHE A 133 6.12 13.63 -12.59
CA PHE A 133 6.11 13.79 -14.05
C PHE A 133 6.71 15.11 -14.54
N ASP A 134 7.23 15.92 -13.62
CA ASP A 134 7.79 17.25 -13.91
C ASP A 134 9.28 17.18 -14.32
#